data_AF-A0A061RW57-F1
#
_entry.id   AF-A0A061RW57-F1
#
_cell.length_a   1.000
_cell.length_b   1.000
_cell.length_c   1.000
_cell.angle_alpha   90.00
_cell.angle_beta   90.00
_cell.angle_gamma   90.00
#
_symmetry.space_group_name_H-M   'P 1'
#
loop_
_entity.id
_entity.type
_entity.pdbx_description
1 polymer ?
#
loop_
_entity_poly.entity_id
_entity_poly.type
_entity_poly.pdbx_seq_one_letter_code
_entity_poly.pdbx_strand_id
1 'polypeptide(L)'
;MVPGFKMPFFPSYVLLVFLLRYLSLSSVQANSQVIHGDKSWSRSNFMNESDRVSAFYRDHGSWPDPAWLENEPLEYSRVLEQRTREVMQIEDLQERWDQWMYLAQARIVPTFTRRQWDVVTVPEEIYRKLYTRFHEMLPKAGFEVDGRIVAGEGPAKFFEQEDLNYEVLHELRPLFSQWAGVEVEPTSVYGVRVYQEGQTLDDHVDVLETHVISGILHIDSDLDEPFPIQILEADGTLASADLKPGQLMFYESAKSFHQRRIPMKGRYYASIFMHYRPVGWNMTREQVLAAIPPWWDARSDPRDEVADDQTPMTVTFVNKADAEAQLSWVVPGSEATSPDGRRQMQPLASVPAGATSHQTTYPGHVIVATWPGGSSQWTMQPRHNKQAIHIGGRSEL
;
A
#
# COMPACT_ATOMS: atom_id res chain seq x y z
N MET A 1 -23.65 11.91 68.80
CA MET A 1 -22.58 12.68 68.12
C MET A 1 -21.59 11.68 67.54
N VAL A 2 -21.63 11.47 66.23
CA VAL A 2 -20.66 10.66 65.47
C VAL A 2 -20.15 11.57 64.35
N PRO A 3 -18.82 11.79 64.20
CA PRO A 3 -18.30 12.72 63.22
C PRO A 3 -18.08 12.07 61.85
N GLY A 4 -18.70 12.67 60.82
CA GLY A 4 -18.07 13.04 59.54
C GLY A 4 -17.72 11.94 58.54
N PHE A 5 -18.69 11.55 57.70
CA PHE A 5 -18.43 10.93 56.41
C PHE A 5 -18.05 12.04 55.39
N LYS A 6 -16.81 12.02 54.87
CA LYS A 6 -16.40 12.91 53.77
C LYS A 6 -16.75 12.24 52.43
N MET A 7 -17.59 12.89 51.62
CA MET A 7 -17.76 12.56 50.20
C MET A 7 -16.49 12.95 49.42
N PRO A 8 -16.05 12.17 48.41
CA PRO A 8 -15.04 12.63 47.48
C PRO A 8 -15.66 13.65 46.50
N PHE A 9 -14.93 14.76 46.33
CA PHE A 9 -15.13 15.78 45.31
C PHE A 9 -15.09 15.14 43.92
N PHE A 10 -16.17 15.25 43.15
CA PHE A 10 -16.14 15.03 41.70
C PHE A 10 -15.82 16.38 41.02
N PRO A 11 -14.74 16.49 40.22
CA PRO A 11 -14.47 17.72 39.49
C PRO A 11 -15.52 17.92 38.38
N SER A 12 -16.07 19.12 38.35
CA SER A 12 -17.12 19.66 37.48
C SER A 12 -16.81 19.71 35.97
N TYR A 13 -15.88 18.90 35.49
CA TYR A 13 -15.50 18.82 34.07
C TYR A 13 -16.35 17.83 33.28
N VAL A 14 -16.95 16.83 33.95
CA VAL A 14 -17.76 15.79 33.28
C VAL A 14 -19.07 16.36 32.74
N LEU A 15 -19.66 17.37 33.39
CA LEU A 15 -20.96 17.93 32.98
C LEU A 15 -20.86 18.84 31.73
N LEU A 16 -19.70 19.44 31.46
CA LEU A 16 -19.51 20.32 30.30
C LEU A 16 -19.32 19.53 28.99
N VAL A 17 -18.81 18.29 29.06
CA VAL A 17 -18.67 17.39 27.91
C VAL A 17 -20.05 16.92 27.40
N PHE A 18 -21.05 16.78 28.28
CA PHE A 18 -22.39 16.35 27.88
C PHE A 18 -23.23 17.45 27.20
N LEU A 19 -23.00 18.73 27.50
CA LEU A 19 -23.75 19.84 26.88
C LEU A 19 -23.22 20.21 25.48
N LEU A 20 -21.94 19.97 25.19
CA LEU A 20 -21.38 20.12 23.84
C LEU A 20 -21.72 18.94 22.90
N ARG A 21 -22.11 17.77 23.44
CA ARG A 21 -22.53 16.58 22.66
C ARG A 21 -23.82 16.80 21.84
N TYR A 22 -24.73 17.68 22.28
CA TYR A 22 -26.01 17.89 21.59
C TYR A 22 -25.93 18.82 20.37
N LEU A 23 -24.89 19.66 20.28
CA LEU A 23 -24.65 20.51 19.11
C LEU A 23 -23.79 19.81 18.05
N SER A 24 -23.02 18.77 18.42
CA SER A 24 -22.25 17.97 17.45
C SER A 24 -23.11 16.91 16.75
N LEU A 25 -24.11 16.32 17.40
CA LEU A 25 -24.99 15.30 16.80
C LEU A 25 -25.73 15.79 15.54
N SER A 26 -26.14 17.06 15.51
CA SER A 26 -26.79 17.67 14.34
C SER A 26 -25.81 17.94 13.19
N SER A 27 -24.51 18.13 13.49
CA SER A 27 -23.45 18.18 12.47
C SER A 27 -22.97 16.80 12.00
N VAL A 28 -23.14 15.75 12.82
CA VAL A 28 -22.81 14.36 12.46
C VAL A 28 -23.76 13.85 11.37
N GLN A 29 -25.06 14.16 11.43
CA GLN A 29 -26.03 13.81 10.36
C GLN A 29 -25.81 14.58 9.04
N ALA A 30 -25.15 15.73 9.06
CA ALA A 30 -24.86 16.51 7.85
C ALA A 30 -23.59 16.02 7.13
N ASN A 31 -22.65 15.40 7.86
CA ASN A 31 -21.41 14.83 7.34
C ASN A 31 -21.48 13.30 7.12
N SER A 32 -22.60 12.66 7.49
CA SER A 32 -22.82 11.22 7.39
C SER A 32 -23.23 10.73 6.00
N GLN A 33 -23.09 11.55 4.96
CA GLN A 33 -23.36 11.11 3.58
C GLN A 33 -22.24 10.17 3.13
N VAL A 34 -22.41 8.90 3.46
CA VAL A 34 -21.84 7.74 2.76
C VAL A 34 -20.32 7.82 2.61
N ILE A 35 -19.59 7.56 3.69
CA ILE A 35 -18.18 7.15 3.55
C ILE A 35 -18.14 5.62 3.46
N HIS A 36 -18.82 5.06 2.46
CA HIS A 36 -18.37 3.78 1.91
C HIS A 36 -17.21 4.15 1.00
N GLY A 37 -15.99 4.14 1.54
CA GLY A 37 -14.80 4.27 0.69
C GLY A 37 -14.94 3.28 -0.46
N ASP A 38 -14.85 3.76 -1.70
CA ASP A 38 -14.97 2.92 -2.89
C ASP A 38 -14.01 1.73 -2.75
N LYS A 39 -14.60 0.54 -2.52
CA LYS A 39 -13.91 -0.76 -2.49
C LYS A 39 -13.53 -1.20 -3.91
N SER A 40 -14.16 -0.58 -4.92
CA SER A 40 -13.87 -0.85 -6.32
C SER A 40 -12.87 0.17 -6.84
N TRP A 41 -11.78 -0.35 -7.39
CA TRP A 41 -10.83 0.43 -8.17
C TRP A 41 -11.56 0.98 -9.39
N SER A 42 -12.01 2.23 -9.34
CA SER A 42 -12.44 2.89 -10.56
C SER A 42 -11.23 2.94 -11.48
N ARG A 43 -11.32 2.20 -12.60
CA ARG A 43 -10.36 2.33 -13.70
C ARG A 43 -10.22 3.79 -14.15
N SER A 44 -11.20 4.67 -13.91
CA SER A 44 -11.32 5.98 -14.56
C SER A 44 -10.37 7.10 -14.11
N ASN A 45 -9.59 6.95 -13.04
CA ASN A 45 -8.58 7.96 -12.65
C ASN A 45 -7.19 7.54 -13.13
N PHE A 46 -7.10 7.28 -14.44
CA PHE A 46 -5.94 6.70 -15.10
C PHE A 46 -4.74 7.64 -15.08
N MET A 47 -3.80 7.39 -14.16
CA MET A 47 -2.39 7.49 -14.53
C MET A 47 -2.16 6.44 -15.61
N ASN A 48 -1.96 6.86 -16.87
CA ASN A 48 -1.66 5.89 -17.93
C ASN A 48 -0.30 5.24 -17.66
N GLU A 49 -0.04 4.09 -18.29
CA GLU A 49 1.18 3.32 -18.03
C GLU A 49 2.47 4.12 -18.28
N SER A 50 2.50 4.99 -19.29
CA SER A 50 3.65 5.84 -19.57
C SER A 50 3.92 6.84 -18.45
N ASP A 51 2.87 7.46 -17.92
CA ASP A 51 2.95 8.40 -16.81
C ASP A 51 3.34 7.68 -15.51
N ARG A 52 2.80 6.47 -15.28
CA ARG A 52 3.13 5.62 -14.13
C ARG A 52 4.58 5.21 -14.11
N VAL A 53 5.10 4.72 -15.24
CA VAL A 53 6.52 4.36 -15.39
C VAL A 53 7.40 5.60 -15.23
N SER A 54 6.97 6.75 -15.73
CA SER A 54 7.72 8.00 -15.55
C SER A 54 7.73 8.46 -14.08
N ALA A 55 6.61 8.30 -13.37
CA ALA A 55 6.51 8.55 -11.93
C ALA A 55 7.40 7.59 -11.13
N PHE A 56 7.40 6.29 -11.45
CA PHE A 56 8.26 5.30 -10.82
C PHE A 56 9.74 5.70 -10.86
N TYR A 57 10.27 6.03 -12.04
CA TYR A 57 11.69 6.40 -12.15
C TYR A 57 12.02 7.76 -11.54
N ARG A 58 11.05 8.67 -11.46
CA ARG A 58 11.21 9.98 -10.83
C ARG A 58 11.22 9.87 -9.30
N ASP A 59 10.31 9.08 -8.75
CA ASP A 59 10.01 9.07 -7.31
C ASP A 59 10.72 7.95 -6.55
N HIS A 60 11.00 6.82 -7.21
CA HIS A 60 11.57 5.61 -6.58
C HIS A 60 12.87 5.13 -7.22
N GLY A 61 12.98 5.20 -8.55
CA GLY A 61 14.18 4.85 -9.31
C GLY A 61 14.47 3.35 -9.43
N SER A 62 14.18 2.54 -8.41
CA SER A 62 14.31 1.08 -8.41
C SER A 62 13.23 0.40 -7.58
N TRP A 63 13.08 -0.92 -7.77
CA TRP A 63 12.29 -1.78 -6.90
C TRP A 63 13.21 -2.82 -6.21
N PRO A 64 13.20 -2.90 -4.86
CA PRO A 64 12.59 -1.92 -3.96
C PRO A 64 13.27 -0.54 -4.03
N ASP A 65 12.59 0.50 -3.56
CA ASP A 65 13.16 1.84 -3.40
C ASP A 65 14.19 1.80 -2.24
N PRO A 66 15.44 2.27 -2.44
CA PRO A 66 16.46 2.28 -1.39
C PRO A 66 16.03 3.05 -0.14
N ALA A 67 15.21 4.10 -0.28
CA ALA A 67 14.73 4.90 0.85
C ALA A 67 13.77 4.11 1.76
N TRP A 68 13.03 3.14 1.21
CA TRP A 68 12.20 2.26 2.03
C TRP A 68 13.08 1.33 2.86
N LEU A 69 14.11 0.75 2.23
CA LEU A 69 15.03 -0.20 2.89
C LEU A 69 15.79 0.41 4.07
N GLU A 70 16.04 1.72 4.08
CA GLU A 70 16.70 2.40 5.20
C GLU A 70 15.93 2.29 6.52
N ASN A 71 14.60 2.23 6.45
CA ASN A 71 13.71 2.21 7.62
C ASN A 71 12.97 0.87 7.79
N GLU A 72 13.18 -0.07 6.87
CA GLU A 72 12.52 -1.37 6.85
C GLU A 72 13.33 -2.42 7.64
N PRO A 73 12.74 -3.12 8.62
CA PRO A 73 13.42 -4.25 9.26
C PRO A 73 13.79 -5.32 8.23
N LEU A 74 15.02 -5.84 8.31
CA LEU A 74 15.54 -6.84 7.35
C LEU A 74 14.65 -8.08 7.22
N GLU A 75 14.01 -8.52 8.31
CA GLU A 75 13.08 -9.65 8.28
C GLU A 75 11.85 -9.33 7.43
N TYR A 76 11.29 -8.13 7.59
CA TYR A 76 10.16 -7.67 6.80
C TYR A 76 10.53 -7.48 5.32
N SER A 77 11.74 -6.98 5.03
CA SER A 77 12.26 -6.91 3.67
C SER A 77 12.27 -8.27 2.98
N ARG A 78 12.74 -9.31 3.67
CA ARG A 78 12.76 -10.69 3.15
C ARG A 78 11.35 -11.24 2.92
N VAL A 79 10.42 -10.94 3.81
CA VAL A 79 9.00 -11.34 3.66
C VAL A 79 8.40 -10.70 2.42
N LEU A 80 8.61 -9.41 2.22
CA LEU A 80 8.08 -8.70 1.07
C LEU A 80 8.79 -9.07 -0.25
N GLU A 81 10.07 -9.44 -0.22
CA GLU A 81 10.77 -10.04 -1.38
C GLU A 81 10.17 -11.40 -1.75
N GLN A 82 9.87 -12.23 -0.75
CA GLN A 82 9.19 -13.50 -0.98
C GLN A 82 7.80 -13.28 -1.59
N ARG A 83 7.04 -12.31 -1.08
CA ARG A 83 5.76 -11.92 -1.68
C ARG A 83 5.89 -11.38 -3.10
N THR A 84 6.92 -10.59 -3.39
CA THR A 84 7.21 -10.19 -4.79
C THR A 84 7.31 -11.42 -5.70
N ARG A 85 8.03 -12.46 -5.28
CA ARG A 85 8.13 -13.71 -6.07
C ARG A 85 6.78 -14.41 -6.24
N GLU A 86 5.97 -14.46 -5.20
CA GLU A 86 4.63 -15.07 -5.22
C GLU A 86 3.68 -14.32 -6.16
N VAL A 87 3.66 -12.99 -6.10
CA VAL A 87 2.85 -12.16 -7.00
C VAL A 87 3.23 -12.41 -8.46
N MET A 88 4.51 -12.53 -8.77
CA MET A 88 4.98 -12.79 -10.14
C MET A 88 4.57 -14.16 -10.70
N GLN A 89 4.21 -15.11 -9.83
CA GLN A 89 3.73 -16.44 -10.22
C GLN A 89 2.22 -16.48 -10.52
N ILE A 90 1.47 -15.43 -10.19
CA ILE A 90 0.01 -15.38 -10.44
C ILE A 90 -0.26 -15.29 -11.93
N GLU A 91 -0.95 -16.26 -12.52
CA GLU A 91 -1.20 -16.30 -13.97
C GLU A 91 -2.26 -15.29 -14.43
N ASP A 92 -3.28 -15.03 -13.61
CA ASP A 92 -4.31 -14.05 -13.92
C ASP A 92 -3.76 -12.62 -13.81
N LEU A 93 -3.88 -11.85 -14.90
CA LEU A 93 -3.31 -10.51 -14.97
C LEU A 93 -3.99 -9.50 -14.04
N GLN A 94 -5.30 -9.63 -13.82
CA GLN A 94 -6.03 -8.71 -12.96
C GLN A 94 -5.73 -9.00 -11.50
N GLU A 95 -5.72 -10.27 -11.10
CA GLU A 95 -5.31 -10.70 -9.77
C GLU A 95 -3.86 -10.30 -9.47
N ARG A 96 -2.95 -10.52 -10.42
CA ARG A 96 -1.56 -10.09 -10.29
C ARG A 96 -1.44 -8.58 -10.08
N TRP A 97 -2.19 -7.79 -10.85
CA TRP A 97 -2.23 -6.34 -10.70
C TRP A 97 -2.72 -5.94 -9.30
N ASP A 98 -3.81 -6.54 -8.83
CA ASP A 98 -4.39 -6.24 -7.51
C ASP A 98 -3.40 -6.59 -6.39
N GLN A 99 -2.68 -7.71 -6.50
CA GLN A 99 -1.65 -8.10 -5.54
C GLN A 99 -0.41 -7.19 -5.60
N TRP A 100 -0.03 -6.67 -6.76
CA TRP A 100 1.01 -5.63 -6.88
C TRP A 100 0.60 -4.33 -6.19
N MET A 101 -0.66 -3.91 -6.32
CA MET A 101 -1.19 -2.75 -5.61
C MET A 101 -1.08 -2.94 -4.09
N TYR A 102 -1.46 -4.11 -3.57
CA TYR A 102 -1.33 -4.40 -2.14
C TYR A 102 0.13 -4.42 -1.68
N LEU A 103 1.03 -5.02 -2.48
CA LEU A 103 2.45 -5.11 -2.18
C LEU A 103 3.13 -3.74 -2.16
N ALA A 104 2.88 -2.92 -3.18
CA ALA A 104 3.40 -1.55 -3.24
C ALA A 104 2.85 -0.70 -2.08
N GLN A 105 1.54 -0.80 -1.79
CA GLN A 105 0.92 -0.08 -0.68
C GLN A 105 1.55 -0.47 0.66
N ALA A 106 1.67 -1.76 0.97
CA ALA A 106 2.26 -2.24 2.22
C ALA A 106 3.71 -1.77 2.41
N ARG A 107 4.48 -1.64 1.33
CA ARG A 107 5.85 -1.11 1.35
C ARG A 107 5.89 0.39 1.67
N ILE A 108 5.06 1.21 1.01
CA ILE A 108 5.12 2.67 1.14
C ILE A 108 4.44 3.22 2.40
N VAL A 109 3.46 2.49 2.95
CA VAL A 109 2.71 2.97 4.11
C VAL A 109 3.61 2.95 5.36
N PRO A 110 3.68 4.05 6.13
CA PRO A 110 4.44 4.12 7.37
C PRO A 110 3.90 3.15 8.42
N THR A 111 4.78 2.74 9.32
CA THR A 111 4.43 1.93 10.50
C THR A 111 4.10 2.86 11.67
N PHE A 112 3.03 2.60 12.40
CA PHE A 112 2.61 3.41 13.56
C PHE A 112 2.98 2.75 14.89
N THR A 113 2.89 1.42 14.93
CA THR A 113 3.03 0.60 16.13
C THR A 113 4.00 -0.55 15.88
N ARG A 114 4.67 -1.03 16.92
CA ARG A 114 5.67 -2.10 16.78
C ARG A 114 5.10 -3.40 16.23
N ARG A 115 3.88 -3.77 16.63
CA ARG A 115 3.24 -5.04 16.26
C ARG A 115 2.25 -4.89 15.11
N GLN A 116 1.78 -3.67 14.83
CA GLN A 116 0.79 -3.36 13.79
C GLN A 116 -0.62 -3.86 14.07
N TRP A 117 -0.84 -4.57 15.17
CA TRP A 117 -2.16 -4.94 15.68
C TRP A 117 -2.14 -5.19 17.19
N ASP A 118 -3.32 -5.09 17.82
CA ASP A 118 -3.53 -5.44 19.22
C ASP A 118 -5.01 -5.79 19.48
N VAL A 119 -5.32 -6.41 20.62
CA VAL A 119 -6.69 -6.78 21.00
C VAL A 119 -7.04 -6.23 22.38
N VAL A 120 -8.19 -5.57 22.48
CA VAL A 120 -8.74 -5.06 23.73
C VAL A 120 -10.19 -5.47 23.90
N THR A 121 -10.70 -5.42 25.13
CA THR A 121 -12.13 -5.48 25.39
C THR A 121 -12.71 -4.06 25.37
N VAL A 122 -13.80 -3.85 24.63
CA VAL A 122 -14.45 -2.53 24.58
C VAL A 122 -15.26 -2.25 25.85
N PRO A 123 -15.62 -0.97 26.12
CA PRO A 123 -16.53 -0.65 27.21
C PRO A 123 -17.83 -1.45 27.12
N GLU A 124 -18.22 -2.07 28.24
CA GLU A 124 -19.38 -2.95 28.36
C GLU A 124 -20.69 -2.28 27.90
N GLU A 125 -20.84 -0.96 28.09
CA GLU A 125 -22.02 -0.23 27.61
C GLU A 125 -22.12 -0.22 26.08
N ILE A 126 -21.00 0.02 25.39
CA ILE A 126 -20.94 0.01 23.92
C ILE A 126 -21.21 -1.39 23.39
N TYR A 127 -20.56 -2.41 23.99
CA TYR A 127 -20.78 -3.79 23.61
C TYR A 127 -22.26 -4.20 23.75
N ARG A 128 -22.89 -3.87 24.88
CA ARG A 128 -24.30 -4.22 25.13
C ARG A 128 -25.24 -3.59 24.10
N LYS A 129 -25.04 -2.33 23.73
CA LYS A 129 -25.83 -1.66 22.68
C LYS A 129 -25.74 -2.41 21.34
N LEU A 130 -24.52 -2.75 20.93
CA LEU A 130 -24.27 -3.51 19.70
C LEU A 130 -24.89 -4.91 19.75
N TYR A 131 -24.72 -5.64 20.85
CA TYR A 131 -25.27 -6.97 21.04
C TYR A 131 -26.81 -6.95 20.96
N THR A 132 -27.47 -6.06 21.71
CA THR A 132 -28.93 -5.93 21.68
C THR A 132 -29.43 -5.59 20.28
N ARG A 133 -28.84 -4.58 19.62
CA ARG A 133 -29.26 -4.18 18.27
C ARG A 133 -29.02 -5.30 17.24
N PHE A 134 -27.93 -6.06 17.38
CA PHE A 134 -27.65 -7.19 16.49
C PHE A 134 -28.75 -8.25 16.55
N HIS A 135 -29.18 -8.68 17.73
CA HIS A 135 -30.25 -9.68 17.84
C HIS A 135 -31.62 -9.17 17.38
N GLU A 136 -31.89 -7.87 17.50
CA GLU A 136 -33.10 -7.24 16.95
C GLU A 136 -33.10 -7.21 15.41
N MET A 137 -31.92 -7.08 14.80
CA MET A 137 -31.75 -6.88 13.36
C MET A 137 -31.39 -8.15 12.59
N LEU A 138 -30.82 -9.17 13.24
CA LEU A 138 -30.42 -10.43 12.58
C LEU A 138 -31.55 -11.08 11.77
N PRO A 139 -32.83 -11.13 12.24
CA PRO A 139 -33.92 -11.67 11.42
C PRO A 139 -34.26 -10.85 10.17
N LYS A 140 -33.79 -9.60 10.09
CA LYS A 140 -34.02 -8.65 9.00
C LYS A 140 -32.80 -8.51 8.08
N ALA A 141 -31.72 -9.23 8.34
CA ALA A 141 -30.48 -9.11 7.59
C ALA A 141 -30.67 -9.52 6.12
N GLY A 142 -30.20 -8.66 5.20
CA GLY A 142 -30.14 -8.95 3.77
C GLY A 142 -28.79 -9.57 3.39
N PHE A 143 -28.52 -9.69 2.10
CA PHE A 143 -27.21 -10.09 1.57
C PHE A 143 -26.37 -8.86 1.19
N GLU A 144 -25.05 -8.91 1.40
CA GLU A 144 -24.10 -7.86 0.98
C GLU A 144 -24.07 -7.76 -0.55
N VAL A 145 -24.36 -6.58 -1.10
CA VAL A 145 -24.54 -6.36 -2.55
C VAL A 145 -23.20 -6.32 -3.33
N ASP A 146 -22.08 -6.09 -2.65
CA ASP A 146 -20.75 -5.91 -3.27
C ASP A 146 -19.66 -6.79 -2.62
N GLY A 147 -19.98 -8.07 -2.41
CA GLY A 147 -19.17 -9.07 -1.68
C GLY A 147 -17.83 -9.47 -2.32
N ARG A 148 -17.16 -8.59 -3.09
CA ARG A 148 -15.96 -8.91 -3.89
C ARG A 148 -14.77 -9.45 -3.09
N ILE A 149 -14.71 -9.21 -1.79
CA ILE A 149 -13.60 -9.65 -0.91
C ILE A 149 -13.99 -10.91 -0.10
N VAL A 150 -15.29 -11.21 0.02
CA VAL A 150 -15.76 -12.42 0.70
C VAL A 150 -15.79 -13.56 -0.33
N ALA A 151 -14.85 -14.49 -0.20
CA ALA A 151 -14.82 -15.70 -1.03
C ALA A 151 -15.60 -16.85 -0.35
N GLY A 152 -16.16 -17.77 -1.13
CA GLY A 152 -16.94 -18.91 -0.64
C GLY A 152 -18.40 -18.94 -1.12
N GLU A 153 -19.27 -19.66 -0.39
CA GLU A 153 -20.68 -19.86 -0.76
C GLU A 153 -21.54 -18.60 -0.56
N GLY A 154 -21.53 -17.71 -1.55
CA GLY A 154 -22.43 -16.55 -1.65
C GLY A 154 -22.04 -15.35 -0.76
N PRO A 155 -22.75 -14.21 -0.92
CA PRO A 155 -22.46 -12.99 -0.16
C PRO A 155 -22.78 -13.16 1.34
N ALA A 156 -21.99 -12.50 2.20
CA ALA A 156 -22.28 -12.43 3.63
C ALA A 156 -23.63 -11.75 3.88
N LYS A 157 -24.27 -12.07 5.01
CA LYS A 157 -25.43 -11.31 5.45
C LYS A 157 -24.97 -9.94 5.95
N PHE A 158 -25.78 -8.92 5.70
CA PHE A 158 -25.47 -7.54 6.05
C PHE A 158 -26.73 -6.79 6.48
N PHE A 159 -26.58 -5.92 7.48
CA PHE A 159 -27.60 -4.93 7.80
C PHE A 159 -26.97 -3.62 8.26
N GLU A 160 -27.64 -2.53 7.89
CA GLU A 160 -27.26 -1.18 8.30
C GLU A 160 -27.92 -0.83 9.64
N GLN A 161 -27.17 -0.10 10.46
CA GLN A 161 -27.61 0.43 11.75
C GLN A 161 -26.88 1.78 11.96
N GLU A 162 -27.04 2.68 10.99
CA GLU A 162 -26.21 3.88 10.83
C GLU A 162 -26.05 4.68 12.14
N ASP A 163 -27.15 4.92 12.87
CA ASP A 163 -27.15 5.66 14.14
C ASP A 163 -26.14 5.08 15.14
N LEU A 164 -26.20 3.77 15.38
CA LEU A 164 -25.33 3.09 16.32
C LEU A 164 -23.91 2.92 15.77
N ASN A 165 -23.77 2.69 14.46
CA ASN A 165 -22.47 2.61 13.82
C ASN A 165 -21.67 3.91 13.97
N TYR A 166 -22.30 5.06 13.71
CA TYR A 166 -21.67 6.37 13.91
C TYR A 166 -21.37 6.63 15.38
N GLU A 167 -22.28 6.28 16.30
CA GLU A 167 -22.01 6.38 17.74
C GLU A 167 -20.75 5.59 18.12
N VAL A 168 -20.63 4.34 17.68
CA VAL A 168 -19.49 3.47 17.97
C VAL A 168 -18.20 4.00 17.35
N LEU A 169 -18.23 4.44 16.09
CA LEU A 169 -17.09 5.06 15.40
C LEU A 169 -16.58 6.31 16.15
N HIS A 170 -17.47 7.12 16.72
CA HIS A 170 -17.05 8.31 17.45
C HIS A 170 -16.60 8.01 18.89
N GLU A 171 -17.33 7.16 19.62
CA GLU A 171 -17.04 6.82 21.02
C GLU A 171 -15.76 6.00 21.16
N LEU A 172 -15.44 5.12 20.20
CA LEU A 172 -14.23 4.29 20.26
C LEU A 172 -12.98 4.98 19.68
N ARG A 173 -13.12 6.09 18.95
CA ARG A 173 -12.00 6.86 18.36
C ARG A 173 -10.82 7.11 19.32
N PRO A 174 -11.01 7.48 20.60
CA PRO A 174 -9.89 7.68 21.52
C PRO A 174 -9.01 6.45 21.70
N LEU A 175 -9.58 5.24 21.63
CA LEU A 175 -8.80 4.00 21.74
C LEU A 175 -7.88 3.80 20.52
N PHE A 176 -8.39 4.09 19.31
CA PHE A 176 -7.60 4.02 18.08
C PHE A 176 -6.46 5.02 18.07
N SER A 177 -6.74 6.27 18.47
CA SER A 177 -5.72 7.33 18.56
C SER A 177 -4.64 6.97 19.60
N GLN A 178 -5.05 6.46 20.75
CA GLN A 178 -4.13 6.04 21.81
C GLN A 178 -3.25 4.87 21.36
N TRP A 179 -3.83 3.85 20.71
CA TRP A 179 -3.09 2.68 20.24
C TRP A 179 -2.09 3.04 19.13
N ALA A 180 -2.52 3.82 18.13
CA ALA A 180 -1.68 4.21 17.00
C ALA A 180 -0.63 5.29 17.34
N GLY A 181 -0.76 5.96 18.50
CA GLY A 181 0.15 7.03 18.91
C GLY A 181 0.01 8.32 18.08
N VAL A 182 -1.07 8.46 17.30
CA VAL A 182 -1.36 9.62 16.44
C VAL A 182 -2.81 10.04 16.58
N GLU A 183 -3.12 11.32 16.33
CA GLU A 183 -4.51 11.76 16.22
C GLU A 183 -5.15 11.18 14.95
N VAL A 184 -6.36 10.66 15.07
CA VAL A 184 -7.11 10.07 13.95
C VAL A 184 -8.47 10.74 13.77
N GLU A 185 -8.91 10.81 12.51
CA GLU A 185 -10.25 11.23 12.13
C GLU A 185 -11.08 10.04 11.61
N PRO A 186 -12.37 9.99 11.95
CA PRO A 186 -13.26 8.93 11.47
C PRO A 186 -13.42 9.05 9.96
N THR A 187 -13.29 7.93 9.26
CA THR A 187 -13.47 7.86 7.82
C THR A 187 -14.68 7.01 7.51
N SER A 188 -14.64 5.70 7.74
CA SER A 188 -15.75 4.81 7.42
C SER A 188 -16.13 3.92 8.60
N VAL A 189 -17.42 3.59 8.67
CA VAL A 189 -17.94 2.50 9.49
C VAL A 189 -18.94 1.74 8.65
N TYR A 190 -18.75 0.44 8.56
CA TYR A 190 -19.67 -0.41 7.82
C TYR A 190 -20.78 -0.93 8.73
N GLY A 191 -21.93 -1.29 8.13
CA GLY A 191 -22.95 -2.12 8.75
C GLY A 191 -22.38 -3.42 9.32
N VAL A 192 -23.21 -4.18 10.01
CA VAL A 192 -22.77 -5.45 10.59
C VAL A 192 -22.65 -6.47 9.47
N ARG A 193 -21.43 -6.97 9.24
CA ARG A 193 -21.21 -8.14 8.40
C ARG A 193 -21.39 -9.39 9.23
N VAL A 194 -22.19 -10.31 8.70
CA VAL A 194 -22.50 -11.60 9.31
C VAL A 194 -22.01 -12.69 8.36
N TYR A 195 -20.83 -13.23 8.66
CA TYR A 195 -20.28 -14.36 7.92
C TYR A 195 -21.17 -15.60 8.12
N GLN A 196 -21.26 -16.45 7.12
CA GLN A 196 -22.01 -17.71 7.09
C GLN A 196 -21.04 -18.89 6.84
N GLU A 197 -21.55 -20.12 7.03
CA GLU A 197 -20.81 -21.36 6.78
C GLU A 197 -20.04 -21.32 5.46
N GLY A 198 -18.80 -21.79 5.47
CA GLY A 198 -17.94 -21.89 4.30
C GLY A 198 -17.32 -20.57 3.83
N GLN A 199 -17.71 -19.42 4.40
CA GLN A 199 -17.16 -18.13 3.96
C GLN A 199 -15.73 -17.91 4.43
N THR A 200 -14.99 -17.20 3.58
CA THR A 200 -13.59 -16.83 3.75
C THR A 200 -13.40 -15.35 3.41
N LEU A 201 -12.22 -14.83 3.72
CA LEU A 201 -11.77 -13.49 3.34
C LEU A 201 -10.39 -13.63 2.74
N ASP A 202 -10.22 -13.20 1.50
CA ASP A 202 -8.94 -13.25 0.81
C ASP A 202 -7.92 -12.29 1.42
N ASP A 203 -6.64 -12.54 1.14
CA ASP A 203 -5.54 -11.71 1.61
C ASP A 203 -5.53 -10.35 0.89
N HIS A 204 -5.53 -9.28 1.68
CA HIS A 204 -5.55 -7.91 1.19
C HIS A 204 -5.00 -6.93 2.22
N VAL A 205 -4.84 -5.69 1.78
CA VAL A 205 -4.73 -4.50 2.63
C VAL A 205 -5.93 -3.59 2.33
N ASP A 206 -6.35 -2.81 3.33
CA ASP A 206 -7.50 -1.92 3.17
C ASP A 206 -7.14 -0.64 2.40
N VAL A 207 -8.18 0.12 2.01
CA VAL A 207 -8.06 1.34 1.19
C VAL A 207 -7.16 2.40 1.84
N LEU A 208 -6.09 2.78 1.15
CA LEU A 208 -5.08 3.73 1.62
C LEU A 208 -5.63 5.07 2.13
N GLU A 209 -6.56 5.70 1.41
CA GLU A 209 -6.98 7.06 1.71
C GLU A 209 -7.89 7.19 2.93
N THR A 210 -8.48 6.08 3.37
CA THR A 210 -9.57 6.07 4.36
C THR A 210 -9.37 5.02 5.45
N HIS A 211 -8.74 3.89 5.19
CA HIS A 211 -8.68 2.75 6.11
C HIS A 211 -7.23 2.51 6.55
N VAL A 212 -6.59 3.53 7.13
CA VAL A 212 -5.18 3.44 7.55
C VAL A 212 -5.08 2.70 8.88
N ILE A 213 -5.92 3.11 9.84
CA ILE A 213 -6.01 2.54 11.18
C ILE A 213 -7.44 2.03 11.33
N SER A 214 -7.59 0.73 11.50
CA SER A 214 -8.91 0.09 11.48
C SER A 214 -9.12 -0.86 12.64
N GLY A 215 -10.37 -1.23 12.84
CA GLY A 215 -10.74 -2.16 13.89
C GLY A 215 -11.89 -3.07 13.54
N ILE A 216 -11.78 -4.31 14.02
CA ILE A 216 -12.80 -5.35 13.93
C ILE A 216 -13.31 -5.60 15.33
N LEU A 217 -14.58 -5.28 15.59
CA LEU A 217 -15.24 -5.59 16.85
C LEU A 217 -16.17 -6.78 16.66
N HIS A 218 -15.87 -7.86 17.37
CA HIS A 218 -16.70 -9.07 17.36
C HIS A 218 -17.95 -8.83 18.22
N ILE A 219 -19.13 -8.84 17.58
CA ILE A 219 -20.41 -8.64 18.25
C ILE A 219 -20.91 -9.94 18.87
N ASP A 220 -21.10 -10.97 18.05
CA ASP A 220 -21.51 -12.31 18.49
C ASP A 220 -21.20 -13.36 17.41
N SER A 221 -21.18 -14.63 17.81
CA SER A 221 -20.99 -15.74 16.89
C SER A 221 -21.60 -17.03 17.41
N ASP A 222 -21.97 -17.90 16.48
CA ASP A 222 -22.38 -19.26 16.75
C ASP A 222 -21.55 -20.18 15.85
N LEU A 223 -20.38 -20.58 16.38
CA LEU A 223 -19.32 -21.34 15.68
C LEU A 223 -19.27 -22.81 16.12
N ASP A 224 -18.84 -23.69 15.23
CA ASP A 224 -18.39 -25.06 15.58
C ASP A 224 -16.88 -25.12 15.81
N GLU A 225 -16.11 -24.28 15.10
CA GLU A 225 -14.66 -24.15 15.23
C GLU A 225 -14.25 -22.66 15.23
N PRO A 226 -13.10 -22.30 15.83
CA PRO A 226 -12.62 -20.91 15.80
C PRO A 226 -12.52 -20.36 14.38
N PHE A 227 -12.95 -19.11 14.19
CA PHE A 227 -12.82 -18.38 12.93
C PHE A 227 -11.93 -17.15 13.17
N PRO A 228 -10.60 -17.33 13.23
CA PRO A 228 -9.68 -16.24 13.52
C PRO A 228 -9.48 -15.33 12.30
N ILE A 229 -9.19 -14.06 12.56
CA ILE A 229 -8.52 -13.21 11.56
C ILE A 229 -7.03 -13.54 11.59
N GLN A 230 -6.44 -13.69 10.41
CA GLN A 230 -5.02 -13.95 10.25
C GLN A 230 -4.33 -12.69 9.73
N ILE A 231 -3.18 -12.34 10.30
CA ILE A 231 -2.42 -11.14 9.96
C ILE A 231 -0.94 -11.50 9.78
N LEU A 232 -0.33 -11.02 8.71
CA LEU A 232 1.09 -11.23 8.45
C LEU A 232 1.92 -10.26 9.31
N GLU A 233 2.72 -10.81 10.22
CA GLU A 233 3.66 -10.04 11.04
C GLU A 233 4.97 -9.78 10.27
N ALA A 234 5.75 -8.83 10.77
CA ALA A 234 6.97 -8.36 10.13
C ALA A 234 8.05 -9.45 9.95
N ASP A 235 8.02 -10.51 10.75
CA ASP A 235 8.95 -11.65 10.68
C ASP A 235 8.50 -12.74 9.68
N GLY A 236 7.32 -12.57 9.06
CA GLY A 236 6.72 -13.52 8.14
C GLY A 236 5.78 -14.50 8.81
N THR A 237 5.61 -14.43 10.13
CA THR A 237 4.63 -15.23 10.87
C THR A 237 3.22 -14.81 10.48
N LEU A 238 2.37 -15.77 10.14
CA LEU A 238 0.95 -15.54 9.96
C LEU A 238 0.23 -15.74 11.31
N ALA A 239 0.12 -14.66 12.09
CA ALA A 239 -0.51 -14.69 13.40
C ALA A 239 -2.04 -14.82 13.28
N SER A 240 -2.66 -15.53 14.21
CA SER A 240 -4.13 -15.72 14.25
C SER A 240 -4.71 -15.08 15.50
N ALA A 241 -5.69 -14.19 15.34
CA ALA A 241 -6.45 -13.60 16.43
C ALA A 241 -7.89 -14.14 16.44
N ASP A 242 -8.21 -14.94 17.46
CA ASP A 242 -9.55 -15.48 17.70
C ASP A 242 -10.30 -14.58 18.70
N LEU A 243 -11.01 -13.59 18.17
CA LEU A 243 -11.74 -12.62 18.98
C LEU A 243 -12.94 -13.26 19.66
N LYS A 244 -13.22 -12.85 20.89
CA LYS A 244 -14.44 -13.16 21.63
C LYS A 244 -15.44 -12.00 21.53
N PRO A 245 -16.75 -12.26 21.71
CA PRO A 245 -17.74 -11.20 21.75
C PRO A 245 -17.34 -10.07 22.71
N GLY A 246 -17.41 -8.82 22.23
CA GLY A 246 -16.97 -7.62 22.95
C GLY A 246 -15.46 -7.31 22.85
N GLN A 247 -14.69 -8.13 22.14
CA GLN A 247 -13.31 -7.80 21.81
C GLN A 247 -13.20 -7.00 20.50
N LEU A 248 -12.32 -6.02 20.52
CA LEU A 248 -11.91 -5.19 19.42
C LEU A 248 -10.45 -5.50 19.09
N MET A 249 -10.19 -5.85 17.83
CA MET A 249 -8.84 -5.87 17.28
C MET A 249 -8.56 -4.55 16.59
N PHE A 250 -7.46 -3.89 16.94
CA PHE A 250 -6.86 -2.82 16.15
C PHE A 250 -5.88 -3.40 15.14
N TYR A 251 -5.75 -2.77 13.98
CA TYR A 251 -4.72 -3.13 13.01
C TYR A 251 -4.42 -1.99 12.04
N GLU A 252 -3.16 -1.91 11.59
CA GLU A 252 -2.68 -0.98 10.56
C GLU A 252 -3.11 -1.51 9.19
N SER A 253 -4.40 -1.41 8.90
CA SER A 253 -5.07 -2.14 7.82
C SER A 253 -4.60 -1.77 6.42
N ALA A 254 -4.16 -0.53 6.18
CA ALA A 254 -3.58 -0.13 4.89
C ALA A 254 -2.17 -0.71 4.66
N LYS A 255 -1.54 -1.31 5.67
CA LYS A 255 -0.19 -1.88 5.59
C LYS A 255 -0.16 -3.39 5.83
N SER A 256 -0.97 -3.86 6.77
CA SER A 256 -0.90 -5.22 7.28
C SER A 256 -1.79 -6.13 6.44
N PHE A 257 -1.14 -7.08 5.76
CA PHE A 257 -1.83 -8.13 5.04
C PHE A 257 -2.65 -8.98 6.01
N HIS A 258 -3.95 -9.10 5.73
CA HIS A 258 -4.87 -9.81 6.60
C HIS A 258 -5.91 -10.60 5.80
N GLN A 259 -6.32 -11.73 6.37
CA GLN A 259 -7.16 -12.72 5.69
C GLN A 259 -7.96 -13.56 6.69
N ARG A 260 -8.99 -14.26 6.19
CA ARG A 260 -9.69 -15.37 6.88
C ARG A 260 -9.79 -16.54 5.92
N ARG A 261 -8.67 -17.23 5.67
CA ARG A 261 -8.63 -18.32 4.68
C ARG A 261 -9.13 -19.68 5.19
N ILE A 262 -9.24 -19.84 6.52
CA ILE A 262 -9.89 -21.02 7.10
C ILE A 262 -11.41 -20.83 6.93
N PRO A 263 -12.13 -21.70 6.18
CA PRO A 263 -13.56 -21.57 6.01
C PRO A 263 -14.30 -21.51 7.35
N MET A 264 -15.22 -20.57 7.48
CA MET A 264 -16.04 -20.43 8.69
C MET A 264 -16.89 -21.69 8.88
N LYS A 265 -16.84 -22.27 10.08
CA LYS A 265 -17.67 -23.41 10.46
C LYS A 265 -18.62 -23.00 11.57
N GLY A 266 -19.91 -22.95 11.25
CA GLY A 266 -21.02 -22.68 12.13
C GLY A 266 -22.14 -21.90 11.45
N ARG A 267 -23.01 -21.30 12.27
CA ARG A 267 -24.23 -20.64 11.80
C ARG A 267 -23.95 -19.19 11.42
N TYR A 268 -23.16 -18.48 12.23
CA TYR A 268 -22.73 -17.13 11.90
C TYR A 268 -21.52 -16.63 12.70
N TYR A 269 -20.86 -15.60 12.16
CA TYR A 269 -19.89 -14.76 12.88
C TYR A 269 -20.13 -13.29 12.53
N ALA A 270 -20.46 -12.46 13.51
CA ALA A 270 -20.88 -11.07 13.28
C ALA A 270 -19.83 -10.06 13.77
N SER A 271 -19.51 -9.08 12.93
CA SER A 271 -18.59 -8.00 13.27
C SER A 271 -18.98 -6.66 12.67
N ILE A 272 -18.61 -5.60 13.37
CA ILE A 272 -18.61 -4.22 12.87
C ILE A 272 -17.16 -3.80 12.58
N PHE A 273 -16.98 -3.07 11.50
CA PHE A 273 -15.68 -2.60 11.00
C PHE A 273 -15.64 -1.08 11.07
N MET A 274 -14.63 -0.55 11.74
CA MET A 274 -14.42 0.89 11.90
C MET A 274 -13.08 1.26 11.32
N HIS A 275 -13.04 2.40 10.64
CA HIS A 275 -11.87 2.85 9.93
C HIS A 275 -11.62 4.32 10.22
N TYR A 276 -10.33 4.63 10.30
CA TYR A 276 -9.82 5.96 10.54
C TYR A 276 -8.59 6.18 9.68
N ARG A 277 -8.23 7.45 9.54
CA ARG A 277 -6.91 7.85 9.06
C ARG A 277 -6.28 8.87 10.01
N PRO A 278 -4.94 8.97 10.04
CA PRO A 278 -4.27 10.05 10.74
C PRO A 278 -4.76 11.42 10.27
N VAL A 279 -4.87 12.38 11.20
CA VAL A 279 -5.15 13.77 10.83
C VAL A 279 -4.04 14.28 9.92
N GLY A 280 -4.41 14.87 8.78
CA GLY A 280 -3.46 15.35 7.77
C GLY A 280 -2.92 14.27 6.83
N TRP A 281 -3.50 13.06 6.83
CA TRP A 281 -3.16 12.02 5.88
C TRP A 281 -3.34 12.48 4.43
N ASN A 282 -2.27 12.41 3.65
CA ASN A 282 -2.23 12.90 2.27
C ASN A 282 -1.75 11.84 1.27
N MET A 283 -1.57 10.59 1.70
CA MET A 283 -1.15 9.54 0.80
C MET A 283 -2.31 9.12 -0.11
N THR A 284 -2.00 8.93 -1.39
CA THR A 284 -3.00 8.59 -2.41
C THR A 284 -2.61 7.34 -3.17
N ARG A 285 -3.60 6.69 -3.78
CA ARG A 285 -3.39 5.57 -4.70
C ARG A 285 -2.47 5.91 -5.88
N GLU A 286 -2.33 7.17 -6.27
CA GLU A 286 -1.36 7.57 -7.31
C GLU A 286 0.08 7.28 -6.90
N GLN A 287 0.41 7.43 -5.61
CA GLN A 287 1.72 7.08 -5.09
C GLN A 287 1.93 5.56 -5.05
N VAL A 288 0.88 4.79 -4.76
CA VAL A 288 0.93 3.31 -4.88
C VAL A 288 1.19 2.90 -6.32
N LEU A 289 0.48 3.48 -7.27
CA LEU A 289 0.65 3.21 -8.71
C LEU A 289 2.07 3.55 -9.17
N ALA A 290 2.59 4.70 -8.74
CA ALA A 290 3.96 5.13 -9.04
C ALA A 290 5.02 4.19 -8.44
N ALA A 291 4.74 3.54 -7.31
CA ALA A 291 5.65 2.60 -6.66
C ALA A 291 5.76 1.23 -7.35
N ILE A 292 4.78 0.84 -8.15
CA ILE A 292 4.81 -0.46 -8.86
C ILE A 292 5.93 -0.44 -9.92
N PRO A 293 6.78 -1.47 -10.02
CA PRO A 293 7.85 -1.49 -11.02
C PRO A 293 7.29 -1.56 -12.45
N PRO A 294 7.99 -1.04 -13.47
CA PRO A 294 7.59 -1.13 -14.88
C PRO A 294 7.45 -2.55 -15.42
N TRP A 295 7.97 -3.54 -14.68
CA TRP A 295 8.02 -4.93 -15.08
C TRP A 295 7.07 -5.84 -14.31
N TRP A 296 6.11 -5.27 -13.59
CA TRP A 296 5.14 -5.99 -12.77
C TRP A 296 4.37 -7.09 -13.55
N ASP A 297 4.21 -6.95 -14.86
CA ASP A 297 3.52 -7.87 -15.75
C ASP A 297 4.46 -8.87 -16.47
N ALA A 298 5.77 -8.66 -16.39
CA ALA A 298 6.74 -9.60 -16.91
C ALA A 298 6.73 -10.90 -16.08
N ARG A 299 7.04 -12.06 -16.68
CA ARG A 299 7.11 -13.33 -15.95
C ARG A 299 8.41 -13.50 -15.13
N SER A 300 9.36 -12.60 -15.37
CA SER A 300 10.69 -12.50 -14.80
C SER A 300 10.96 -10.99 -14.67
N ASP A 301 11.78 -10.58 -13.71
CA ASP A 301 12.29 -9.21 -13.75
C ASP A 301 13.07 -9.07 -15.08
N PRO A 302 12.86 -8.06 -15.94
CA PRO A 302 13.70 -7.81 -17.11
C PRO A 302 15.12 -7.35 -16.72
N ARG A 303 15.44 -7.30 -15.42
CA ARG A 303 16.82 -7.35 -14.91
C ARG A 303 17.35 -8.78 -14.78
N ASP A 304 16.49 -9.78 -14.69
CA ASP A 304 16.81 -11.22 -14.69
C ASP A 304 16.96 -11.78 -16.11
N GLU A 305 16.21 -11.26 -17.08
CA GLU A 305 16.44 -11.51 -18.51
C GLU A 305 17.35 -10.43 -19.08
N VAL A 306 18.55 -10.82 -19.51
CA VAL A 306 19.52 -9.97 -20.22
C VAL A 306 18.80 -9.11 -21.26
N ALA A 307 18.79 -7.78 -21.05
CA ALA A 307 18.08 -6.80 -21.86
C ALA A 307 18.12 -7.09 -23.38
N ASP A 308 16.95 -7.26 -23.99
CA ASP A 308 16.74 -7.44 -25.42
C ASP A 308 17.43 -6.31 -26.23
N ASP A 309 18.28 -6.70 -27.18
CA ASP A 309 19.24 -5.83 -27.88
C ASP A 309 18.66 -5.10 -29.11
N GLN A 310 17.35 -5.23 -29.40
CA GLN A 310 16.78 -4.82 -30.71
C GLN A 310 15.81 -3.64 -30.69
N THR A 311 15.45 -3.06 -29.54
CA THR A 311 14.60 -1.86 -29.54
C THR A 311 15.46 -0.59 -29.58
N PRO A 312 15.32 0.29 -30.60
CA PRO A 312 16.08 1.53 -30.66
C PRO A 312 15.62 2.49 -29.57
N MET A 313 16.58 3.16 -28.95
CA MET A 313 16.42 4.17 -27.92
C MET A 313 17.05 5.49 -28.32
N THR A 314 16.52 6.61 -27.83
CA THR A 314 17.08 7.94 -28.04
C THR A 314 17.80 8.40 -26.78
N VAL A 315 19.11 8.51 -26.85
CA VAL A 315 19.96 8.93 -25.73
C VAL A 315 20.32 10.39 -25.90
N THR A 316 20.22 11.15 -24.82
CA THR A 316 20.57 12.57 -24.80
C THR A 316 21.94 12.75 -24.16
N PHE A 317 22.91 13.28 -24.89
CA PHE A 317 24.24 13.62 -24.39
C PHE A 317 24.35 15.12 -24.18
N VAL A 318 24.84 15.54 -23.01
CA VAL A 318 25.12 16.95 -22.69
C VAL A 318 26.61 17.10 -22.48
N ASN A 319 27.26 17.92 -23.30
CA ASN A 319 28.69 18.14 -23.18
C ASN A 319 29.00 19.13 -22.05
N LYS A 320 29.61 18.63 -20.96
CA LYS A 320 30.09 19.43 -19.82
C LYS A 320 31.61 19.60 -19.82
N ALA A 321 32.32 19.05 -20.81
CA ALA A 321 33.74 19.33 -21.01
C ALA A 321 33.94 20.78 -21.48
N ASP A 322 35.15 21.29 -21.28
CA ASP A 322 35.60 22.63 -21.69
C ASP A 322 35.97 22.74 -23.18
N ALA A 323 35.81 21.65 -23.93
CA ALA A 323 36.10 21.55 -25.35
C ALA A 323 35.04 20.74 -26.11
N GLU A 324 35.05 20.83 -27.44
CA GLU A 324 34.21 19.99 -28.29
C GLU A 324 34.49 18.51 -28.06
N ALA A 325 33.43 17.72 -27.90
CA ALA A 325 33.51 16.29 -27.72
C ALA A 325 33.03 15.56 -28.98
N GLN A 326 33.81 14.57 -29.42
CA GLN A 326 33.44 13.66 -30.50
C GLN A 326 32.78 12.42 -29.90
N LEU A 327 31.51 12.20 -30.24
CA LEU A 327 30.79 10.95 -29.98
C LEU A 327 31.08 9.96 -31.11
N SER A 328 31.39 8.74 -30.73
CA SER A 328 31.57 7.60 -31.61
C SER A 328 30.94 6.36 -30.98
N TRP A 329 30.39 5.48 -31.81
CA TRP A 329 29.95 4.18 -31.33
C TRP A 329 30.99 3.12 -31.69
N VAL A 330 31.14 2.13 -30.83
CA VAL A 330 32.02 0.98 -31.04
C VAL A 330 31.26 -0.08 -31.84
N VAL A 331 31.80 -0.47 -32.98
CA VAL A 331 31.19 -1.49 -33.87
C VAL A 331 31.24 -2.87 -33.18
N PRO A 332 30.10 -3.57 -32.99
CA PRO A 332 30.01 -4.91 -32.43
C PRO A 332 30.85 -5.90 -33.21
N GLY A 333 31.55 -6.79 -32.52
CA GLY A 333 32.44 -7.78 -33.13
C GLY A 333 33.78 -7.24 -33.66
N SER A 334 34.04 -5.93 -33.56
CA SER A 334 35.30 -5.32 -34.02
C SER A 334 36.52 -5.64 -33.14
N GLU A 335 36.35 -6.33 -32.02
CA GLU A 335 37.45 -6.89 -31.23
C GLU A 335 38.10 -8.13 -31.88
N ALA A 336 37.52 -8.67 -32.95
CA ALA A 336 37.94 -9.96 -33.52
C ALA A 336 38.58 -9.90 -34.93
N THR A 337 38.76 -8.72 -35.53
CA THR A 337 39.20 -8.64 -36.96
C THR A 337 40.39 -7.74 -37.27
N SER A 338 40.87 -6.90 -36.34
CA SER A 338 42.08 -6.08 -36.53
C SER A 338 43.30 -6.72 -35.83
N PRO A 339 44.48 -6.83 -36.49
CA PRO A 339 45.68 -7.44 -35.90
C PRO A 339 46.28 -6.71 -34.69
N ASP A 340 45.83 -5.50 -34.39
CA ASP A 340 46.36 -4.62 -33.34
C ASP A 340 45.43 -4.46 -32.12
N GLY A 341 44.32 -5.22 -32.06
CA GLY A 341 43.39 -5.22 -30.93
C GLY A 341 42.61 -3.90 -30.76
N ARG A 342 42.62 -3.04 -31.79
CA ARG A 342 41.89 -1.77 -31.76
C ARG A 342 40.46 -1.97 -32.20
N ARG A 343 39.52 -1.59 -31.32
CA ARG A 343 38.09 -1.53 -31.60
C ARG A 343 37.79 -0.53 -32.72
N GLN A 344 37.02 -0.95 -33.72
CA GLN A 344 36.57 -0.06 -34.77
C GLN A 344 35.49 0.86 -34.19
N MET A 345 35.67 2.17 -34.36
CA MET A 345 34.70 3.18 -33.95
C MET A 345 34.17 3.91 -35.17
N GLN A 346 32.87 4.16 -35.19
CA GLN A 346 32.24 4.99 -36.21
C GLN A 346 31.75 6.29 -35.57
N PRO A 347 32.12 7.45 -36.14
CA PRO A 347 31.67 8.75 -35.63
C PRO A 347 30.15 8.88 -35.68
N LEU A 348 29.57 9.42 -34.61
CA LEU A 348 28.15 9.73 -34.50
C LEU A 348 27.90 11.24 -34.66
N ALA A 349 28.50 12.05 -33.80
CA ALA A 349 28.29 13.49 -33.77
C ALA A 349 29.44 14.23 -33.06
N SER A 350 29.69 15.47 -33.49
CA SER A 350 30.53 16.42 -32.75
C SER A 350 29.62 17.31 -31.90
N VAL A 351 29.93 17.43 -30.61
CA VAL A 351 29.10 18.12 -29.62
C VAL A 351 29.90 19.28 -29.02
N PRO A 352 29.62 20.54 -29.38
CA PRO A 352 30.29 21.70 -28.81
C PRO A 352 30.19 21.75 -27.29
N ALA A 353 31.15 22.42 -26.63
CA ALA A 353 31.12 22.61 -25.18
C ALA A 353 29.80 23.28 -24.73
N GLY A 354 29.13 22.70 -23.73
CA GLY A 354 27.83 23.15 -23.22
C GLY A 354 26.61 22.75 -24.07
N ALA A 355 26.79 22.13 -25.24
CA ALA A 355 25.71 21.74 -26.12
C ALA A 355 25.14 20.35 -25.80
N THR A 356 23.96 20.06 -26.38
CA THR A 356 23.25 18.79 -26.25
C THR A 356 23.17 18.10 -27.61
N SER A 357 23.29 16.77 -27.63
CA SER A 357 23.12 15.93 -28.81
C SER A 357 22.20 14.75 -28.50
N HIS A 358 21.29 14.44 -29.42
CA HIS A 358 20.40 13.28 -29.31
C HIS A 358 20.87 12.19 -30.28
N GLN A 359 21.03 10.97 -29.79
CA GLN A 359 21.54 9.84 -30.56
C GLN A 359 20.58 8.66 -30.47
N THR A 360 20.15 8.15 -31.61
CA THR A 360 19.42 6.88 -31.67
C THR A 360 20.40 5.72 -31.63
N THR A 361 20.23 4.81 -30.69
CA THR A 361 21.12 3.65 -30.45
C THR A 361 20.32 2.47 -29.90
N TYR A 362 20.97 1.37 -29.55
CA TYR A 362 20.34 0.17 -28.98
C TYR A 362 20.94 -0.17 -27.61
N PRO A 363 20.20 -0.84 -26.72
CA PRO A 363 20.78 -1.45 -25.52
C PRO A 363 22.02 -2.31 -25.85
N GLY A 364 23.04 -2.25 -25.02
CA GLY A 364 24.31 -2.97 -25.23
C GLY A 364 25.30 -2.27 -26.16
N HIS A 365 24.89 -1.30 -27.00
CA HIS A 365 25.84 -0.49 -27.78
C HIS A 365 26.80 0.25 -26.86
N VAL A 366 28.07 0.33 -27.26
CA VAL A 366 29.08 1.09 -26.51
C VAL A 366 29.33 2.41 -27.21
N ILE A 367 29.07 3.53 -26.54
CA ILE A 367 29.34 4.88 -27.04
C ILE A 367 30.53 5.46 -26.27
N VAL A 368 31.46 6.05 -27.01
CA VAL A 368 32.66 6.71 -26.51
C VAL A 368 32.58 8.19 -26.86
N ALA A 369 32.79 9.04 -25.86
CA ALA A 369 33.07 10.46 -26.06
C ALA A 369 34.57 10.70 -25.89
N THR A 370 35.17 11.43 -26.82
CA THR A 370 36.57 11.88 -26.74
C THR A 370 36.67 13.39 -26.89
N TRP A 371 37.51 14.02 -26.09
CA TRP A 371 37.76 15.47 -26.16
C TRP A 371 39.22 15.76 -25.76
N PRO A 372 39.75 16.96 -26.06
CA PRO A 372 41.05 17.38 -25.55
C PRO A 372 41.12 17.27 -24.03
N GLY A 373 41.89 16.30 -23.52
CA GLY A 373 42.08 16.09 -22.08
C GLY A 373 41.31 14.91 -21.46
N GLY A 374 40.52 14.15 -22.22
CA GLY A 374 39.88 12.94 -21.67
C GLY A 374 39.02 12.14 -22.63
N SER A 375 38.54 11.01 -22.11
CA SER A 375 37.54 10.16 -22.75
C SER A 375 36.60 9.53 -21.73
N SER A 376 35.37 9.29 -22.12
CA SER A 376 34.38 8.54 -21.34
C SER A 376 33.69 7.53 -22.23
N GLN A 377 33.30 6.40 -21.64
CA GLN A 377 32.64 5.30 -22.33
C GLN A 377 31.42 4.86 -21.53
N TRP A 378 30.34 4.54 -22.24
CA TRP A 378 29.13 4.00 -21.65
C TRP A 378 28.61 2.83 -22.47
N THR A 379 28.22 1.76 -21.80
CA THR A 379 27.36 0.73 -22.38
C THR A 379 25.92 1.20 -22.26
N MET A 380 25.24 1.34 -23.39
CA MET A 380 23.86 1.79 -23.46
C MET A 380 22.96 0.78 -22.76
N GLN A 381 22.00 1.29 -22.03
CA GLN A 381 21.07 0.53 -21.19
C GLN A 381 19.71 1.22 -21.30
N PRO A 382 18.59 0.48 -21.22
CA PRO A 382 17.23 1.02 -21.32
C PRO A 382 16.99 2.35 -20.57
N ARG A 383 17.59 2.52 -19.38
CA ARG A 383 17.51 3.75 -18.57
C ARG A 383 18.00 5.03 -19.26
N HIS A 384 18.95 4.92 -20.19
CA HIS A 384 19.54 6.07 -20.90
C HIS A 384 18.60 6.71 -21.92
N ASN A 385 17.46 6.07 -22.24
CA ASN A 385 16.42 6.66 -23.09
C ASN A 385 15.66 7.82 -22.41
N LYS A 386 15.75 7.94 -21.07
CA LYS A 386 14.98 8.89 -20.26
C LYS A 386 15.86 9.84 -19.43
N GLN A 387 17.18 9.77 -19.57
CA GLN A 387 18.14 10.56 -18.80
C GLN A 387 19.24 11.14 -19.69
N ALA A 388 19.72 12.33 -19.32
CA ALA A 388 20.86 12.96 -19.99
C ALA A 388 22.19 12.38 -19.49
N ILE A 389 23.06 11.98 -20.41
CA ILE A 389 24.44 11.55 -20.13
C ILE A 389 25.36 12.76 -20.21
N HIS A 390 26.12 13.04 -19.16
CA HIS A 390 27.05 14.17 -19.12
C HIS A 390 28.45 13.74 -19.57
N ILE A 391 28.97 14.41 -20.61
CA ILE A 391 30.36 14.22 -21.08
C ILE A 391 31.28 15.13 -20.27
N GLY A 392 32.40 14.64 -19.73
CA GLY A 392 33.42 15.48 -19.10
C GLY A 392 33.30 15.70 -17.57
N GLY A 393 32.60 14.83 -16.84
CA GLY A 393 32.62 14.80 -15.37
C GLY A 393 33.60 13.75 -14.81
N ARG A 394 34.06 13.89 -13.56
CA ARG A 394 34.79 12.80 -12.87
C ARG A 394 33.88 11.58 -12.82
N SER A 395 34.38 10.42 -13.22
CA SER A 395 33.67 9.14 -13.13
C SER A 395 33.31 8.86 -11.67
N GLU A 396 32.03 8.83 -11.34
CA GLU A 396 31.56 8.06 -10.18
C GLU A 396 31.61 6.59 -10.61
N LEU A 397 32.66 5.90 -10.16
CA LEU A 397 32.83 4.44 -10.28
C LEU A 397 31.92 3.72 -9.29
#